data_AF-A0A7C8HE50-F1
#
_entry.id   AF-A0A7C8HE50-F1
#
_cell.length_a   1.000
_cell.length_b   1.000
_cell.length_c   1.000
_cell.angle_alpha   90.00
_cell.angle_beta   90.00
_cell.angle_gamma   90.00
#
_symmetry.space_group_name_H-M   'P 1'
#
loop_
_entity.id
_entity.type
_entity.pdbx_description
1 polymer ?
#
loop_
_entity_poly.entity_id
_entity_poly.type
_entity_poly.pdbx_seq_one_letter_code
_entity_poly.pdbx_strand_id
1 'polypeptide(L)'
;MTEHLVQNNQVTIVGKVVEDIKFSHRVYGEGFYTFLVEIPRLSEISDTLPVTISERLLADKKELLNEVVEIQGQFRSYNQYDQGKNRLILTIFTLDIKFLENQDEIKYVNQIFLDGFICKDPIYRTTPFGREITDMLLAVNRSYHKSDYIPCIAWGRNAKYAQYLKVGDHLKVWGRIQSRSYQKKLESGEVISKVAYEVSISKMEIDQDNNKQDEIINDLSNS
;
A
#
# COMPACT_ATOMS: atom_id res chain seq x y z
N MET A 1 -6.63 -18.74 -12.86
CA MET A 1 -7.14 -18.06 -11.64
C MET A 1 -6.03 -17.63 -10.68
N THR A 2 -4.97 -18.42 -10.49
CA THR A 2 -3.84 -18.10 -9.57
C THR A 2 -2.86 -17.04 -10.11
N GLU A 3 -2.62 -16.95 -11.41
CA GLU A 3 -1.72 -15.94 -12.00
C GLU A 3 -2.27 -14.50 -11.88
N HIS A 4 -3.59 -14.32 -12.02
CA HIS A 4 -4.24 -13.00 -11.93
C HIS A 4 -4.10 -12.36 -10.53
N LEU A 5 -3.96 -13.17 -9.48
CA LEU A 5 -3.87 -12.71 -8.08
C LEU A 5 -2.48 -12.19 -7.70
N VAL A 6 -1.44 -12.53 -8.47
CA VAL A 6 -0.11 -11.92 -8.33
C VAL A 6 -0.06 -10.61 -9.12
N GLN A 7 -0.85 -10.49 -10.18
CA GLN A 7 -0.81 -9.33 -11.05
C GLN A 7 -1.56 -8.11 -10.50
N ASN A 8 -2.57 -8.27 -9.65
CA ASN A 8 -3.40 -7.14 -9.20
C ASN A 8 -2.82 -6.30 -8.05
N ASN A 9 -1.72 -6.73 -7.44
CA ASN A 9 -1.05 -6.00 -6.37
C ASN A 9 0.45 -6.27 -6.47
N GLN A 10 1.17 -5.31 -7.06
CA GLN A 10 2.61 -5.42 -7.32
C GLN A 10 3.33 -4.23 -6.72
N VAL A 11 4.35 -4.51 -5.93
CA VAL A 11 5.24 -3.51 -5.35
C VAL A 11 6.67 -3.83 -5.77
N THR A 12 7.40 -2.81 -6.17
CA THR A 12 8.86 -2.86 -6.32
C THR A 12 9.45 -1.68 -5.57
N ILE A 13 10.28 -1.99 -4.58
CA ILE A 13 11.05 -0.97 -3.86
C ILE A 13 12.54 -1.30 -3.90
N VAL A 14 13.36 -0.26 -4.01
CA VAL A 14 14.80 -0.33 -3.78
C VAL A 14 15.12 0.75 -2.76
N GLY A 15 15.67 0.36 -1.62
CA GLY A 15 15.89 1.25 -0.49
C GLY A 15 16.83 0.69 0.56
N LYS A 16 17.16 1.51 1.56
CA LYS A 16 18.06 1.17 2.66
C LYS A 16 17.26 0.75 3.89
N VAL A 17 17.63 -0.35 4.53
CA VAL A 17 17.01 -0.77 5.79
C VAL A 17 17.47 0.17 6.92
N VAL A 18 16.51 0.81 7.58
CA VAL A 18 16.74 1.82 8.65
C VAL A 18 16.25 1.37 10.03
N GLU A 19 15.37 0.37 10.08
CA GLU A 19 15.02 -0.33 11.31
C GLU A 19 15.20 -1.82 11.05
N ASP A 20 15.97 -2.48 11.90
CA ASP A 20 16.33 -3.88 11.73
C ASP A 20 15.14 -4.84 11.90
N ILE A 21 15.36 -6.11 11.55
CA ILE A 21 14.33 -7.15 11.59
C ILE A 21 13.86 -7.37 13.03
N LYS A 22 12.54 -7.48 13.18
CA LYS A 22 11.87 -7.85 14.42
C LYS A 22 10.91 -8.98 14.16
N PHE A 23 10.93 -9.99 15.02
CA PHE A 23 9.94 -11.07 14.93
C PHE A 23 8.53 -10.50 15.09
N SER A 24 7.62 -10.89 14.19
CA SER A 24 6.23 -10.45 14.19
C SER A 24 5.31 -11.54 14.70
N HIS A 25 5.23 -12.68 13.98
CA HIS A 25 4.35 -13.78 14.30
C HIS A 25 4.77 -15.07 13.58
N ARG A 26 4.14 -16.20 13.91
CA ARG A 26 4.35 -17.49 13.24
C ARG A 26 3.03 -18.03 12.72
N VAL A 27 3.01 -18.52 11.48
CA VAL A 27 1.83 -19.11 10.83
C VAL A 27 2.22 -20.47 10.27
N TYR A 28 1.50 -21.54 10.65
CA TYR A 28 1.78 -22.91 10.21
C TYR A 28 3.26 -23.35 10.35
N GLY A 29 3.92 -22.89 11.42
CA GLY A 29 5.33 -23.21 11.66
C GLY A 29 6.32 -22.33 10.90
N GLU A 30 5.88 -21.34 10.12
CA GLU A 30 6.72 -20.37 9.41
C GLU A 30 6.72 -19.01 10.12
N GLY A 31 7.92 -18.52 10.46
CA GLY A 31 8.15 -17.24 11.12
C GLY A 31 8.12 -16.07 10.14
N PHE A 32 7.50 -14.98 10.58
CA PHE A 32 7.44 -13.71 9.85
C PHE A 32 8.12 -12.61 10.65
N TYR A 33 8.86 -11.78 9.94
CA TYR A 33 9.65 -10.68 10.49
C TYR A 33 9.25 -9.36 9.83
N THR A 34 9.36 -8.27 10.56
CA THR A 34 9.10 -6.93 10.08
C THR A 34 10.31 -6.03 10.22
N PHE A 35 10.53 -5.14 9.26
CA PHE A 35 11.60 -4.14 9.26
C PHE A 35 11.16 -2.89 8.50
N LEU A 36 11.92 -1.79 8.58
CA LEU A 36 11.63 -0.56 7.84
C LEU A 36 12.67 -0.29 6.76
N VAL A 37 12.20 0.04 5.57
CA VAL A 37 13.02 0.43 4.42
C VAL A 37 12.79 1.89 4.11
N GLU A 38 13.86 2.67 4.08
CA GLU A 38 13.87 4.04 3.62
C GLU A 38 14.14 4.11 2.12
N ILE A 39 13.27 4.81 1.39
CA ILE A 39 13.44 5.15 -0.01
C ILE A 39 13.48 6.68 -0.15
N PRO A 40 14.65 7.29 -0.44
CA PRO A 40 14.75 8.71 -0.67
C PRO A 40 14.02 9.12 -1.95
N ARG A 41 13.39 10.30 -1.92
CA ARG A 41 12.81 10.95 -3.09
C ARG A 41 13.75 12.05 -3.58
N LEU A 42 13.57 12.46 -4.84
CA LEU A 42 14.25 13.63 -5.43
C LEU A 42 14.00 14.95 -4.67
N SER A 43 13.00 14.99 -3.79
CA SER A 43 12.62 16.17 -3.02
C SER A 43 13.25 16.23 -1.62
N GLU A 44 14.33 15.48 -1.36
CA GLU A 44 14.97 15.35 -0.03
C GLU A 44 14.05 14.79 1.08
N ILE A 45 12.90 14.25 0.71
CA ILE A 45 11.96 13.58 1.62
C ILE A 45 12.09 12.09 1.37
N SER A 46 12.18 11.29 2.42
CA SER A 46 12.16 9.84 2.30
C SER A 46 10.77 9.26 2.58
N ASP A 47 10.48 8.13 1.93
CA ASP A 47 9.43 7.21 2.35
C ASP A 47 10.03 6.12 3.22
N THR A 48 9.52 5.95 4.44
CA THR A 48 9.94 4.86 5.33
C THR A 48 8.84 3.83 5.40
N LEU A 49 9.01 2.71 4.68
CA LEU A 49 7.96 1.73 4.42
C LEU A 49 8.14 0.46 5.26
N PRO A 50 7.07 -0.06 5.88
CA PRO A 50 7.11 -1.29 6.65
C PRO A 50 7.06 -2.50 5.73
N VAL A 51 8.02 -3.39 5.90
CA VAL A 51 8.14 -4.64 5.13
C VAL A 51 7.88 -5.81 6.06
N THR A 52 7.13 -6.80 5.59
CA THR A 52 6.93 -8.10 6.24
C THR A 52 7.52 -9.18 5.36
N ILE A 53 8.43 -9.99 5.91
CA ILE A 53 9.16 -11.02 5.20
C ILE A 53 9.03 -12.38 5.91
N SER A 54 8.99 -13.46 5.13
CA SER A 54 9.10 -14.82 5.63
C SER A 54 10.55 -15.13 6.03
N GLU A 55 10.74 -15.90 7.10
CA GLU A 55 12.05 -16.42 7.51
C GLU A 55 12.78 -17.19 6.40
N ARG A 56 12.03 -17.76 5.45
CA ARG A 56 12.56 -18.54 4.31
C ARG A 56 13.33 -17.67 3.31
N LEU A 57 13.04 -16.38 3.24
CA LEU A 57 13.68 -15.43 2.31
C LEU A 57 14.91 -14.73 2.91
N LEU A 58 15.17 -14.90 4.22
CA LEU A 58 16.26 -14.21 4.91
C LEU A 58 17.65 -14.82 4.64
N ALA A 59 17.75 -16.00 4.01
CA ALA A 59 19.03 -16.66 3.68
C ALA A 59 20.04 -16.65 4.85
N ASP A 60 19.58 -17.01 6.05
CA ASP A 60 20.33 -17.01 7.33
C ASP A 60 20.80 -15.64 7.86
N LYS A 61 20.54 -14.53 7.16
CA LYS A 61 20.79 -13.18 7.70
C LYS A 61 19.86 -12.91 8.88
N LYS A 62 20.46 -12.54 10.01
CA LYS A 62 19.75 -12.19 11.26
C LYS A 62 19.65 -10.69 11.50
N GLU A 63 20.45 -9.91 10.77
CA GLU A 63 20.50 -8.45 10.83
C GLU A 63 20.51 -7.94 9.38
N LEU A 64 19.68 -6.94 9.13
CA LEU A 64 19.55 -6.27 7.83
C LEU A 64 19.84 -4.77 7.93
N LEU A 65 20.12 -4.23 9.13
CA LEU A 65 20.32 -2.81 9.31
C LEU A 65 21.43 -2.28 8.38
N ASN A 66 21.14 -1.17 7.69
CA ASN A 66 21.98 -0.53 6.68
C ASN A 66 22.14 -1.28 5.34
N GLU A 67 21.60 -2.49 5.20
CA GLU A 67 21.58 -3.19 3.91
C GLU A 67 20.73 -2.40 2.90
N VAL A 68 21.16 -2.41 1.64
CA VAL A 68 20.35 -1.92 0.54
C VAL A 68 19.67 -3.12 -0.11
N VAL A 69 18.35 -3.06 -0.23
CA VAL A 69 17.54 -4.18 -0.67
C VAL A 69 16.65 -3.78 -1.84
N GLU A 70 16.60 -4.64 -2.86
CA GLU A 70 15.51 -4.67 -3.85
C GLU A 70 14.45 -5.65 -3.33
N ILE A 71 13.22 -5.18 -3.15
CA ILE A 71 12.09 -6.00 -2.70
C ILE A 71 11.00 -5.97 -3.76
N GLN A 72 10.57 -7.16 -4.16
CA GLN A 72 9.36 -7.36 -4.93
C GLN A 72 8.30 -8.01 -4.04
N GLY A 73 7.09 -7.49 -4.08
CA GLY A 73 6.06 -7.90 -3.12
C GLY A 73 4.67 -7.39 -3.43
N GLN A 74 3.81 -7.44 -2.42
CA GLN A 74 2.43 -6.94 -2.48
C GLN A 74 2.18 -6.00 -1.31
N PHE A 75 1.45 -4.92 -1.53
CA PHE A 75 1.07 -4.01 -0.44
C PHE A 75 -0.19 -4.53 0.24
N ARG A 76 -0.03 -5.15 1.41
CA ARG A 76 -1.10 -5.86 2.12
C ARG A 76 -1.65 -5.04 3.26
N SER A 77 -2.93 -5.23 3.53
CA SER A 77 -3.63 -4.66 4.68
C SER A 77 -4.19 -5.78 5.55
N TYR A 78 -4.12 -5.63 6.87
CA TYR A 78 -4.86 -6.49 7.79
C TYR A 78 -5.18 -5.77 9.08
N ASN A 79 -6.27 -6.20 9.71
CA ASN A 79 -6.66 -5.70 11.02
C ASN A 79 -5.87 -6.45 12.09
N GLN A 80 -5.13 -5.69 12.90
CA GLN A 80 -4.51 -6.20 14.11
C GLN A 80 -5.33 -5.71 15.31
N TYR A 81 -5.76 -6.67 16.14
CA TYR A 81 -6.41 -6.39 17.39
C TYR A 81 -5.36 -6.32 18.49
N ASP A 82 -5.21 -5.15 19.10
CA ASP A 82 -4.32 -4.94 20.23
C ASP A 82 -5.07 -4.17 21.32
N GLN A 83 -5.10 -4.72 22.54
CA GLN A 83 -5.77 -4.14 23.71
C GLN A 83 -7.20 -3.62 23.45
N GLY A 84 -8.00 -4.37 22.69
CA GLY A 84 -9.38 -4.02 22.35
C GLY A 84 -9.54 -2.93 21.28
N LYS A 85 -8.45 -2.43 20.69
CA LYS A 85 -8.46 -1.47 19.58
C LYS A 85 -8.10 -2.19 18.28
N ASN A 86 -8.97 -2.07 17.29
CA ASN A 86 -8.67 -2.52 15.94
C ASN A 86 -7.78 -1.48 15.24
N ARG A 87 -6.62 -1.91 14.73
CA ARG A 87 -5.72 -1.09 13.94
C ARG A 87 -5.51 -1.74 12.57
N LEU A 88 -5.80 -0.99 11.52
CA LEU A 88 -5.39 -1.37 10.17
C LEU A 88 -3.87 -1.25 10.06
N ILE A 89 -3.21 -2.37 9.78
CA ILE A 89 -1.80 -2.46 9.44
C ILE A 89 -1.68 -2.50 7.93
N LEU A 90 -0.73 -1.75 7.40
CA LEU A 90 -0.33 -1.76 6.00
C LEU A 90 1.15 -2.11 5.94
N THR A 91 1.52 -3.04 5.06
CA THR A 91 2.90 -3.51 4.93
C THR A 91 3.16 -4.08 3.54
N ILE A 92 4.38 -3.95 3.06
CA ILE A 92 4.85 -4.65 1.87
C ILE A 92 5.16 -6.09 2.27
N PHE A 93 4.34 -7.03 1.82
CA PHE A 93 4.59 -8.45 1.98
C PHE A 93 5.55 -8.93 0.89
N THR A 94 6.76 -9.33 1.30
CA THR A 94 7.84 -9.72 0.40
C THR A 94 7.54 -11.04 -0.30
N LEU A 95 7.68 -11.04 -1.63
CA LEU A 95 7.68 -12.24 -2.46
C LEU A 95 9.11 -12.61 -2.88
N ASP A 96 9.96 -11.61 -3.14
CA ASP A 96 11.38 -11.76 -3.45
C ASP A 96 12.20 -10.62 -2.83
N ILE A 97 13.44 -10.89 -2.47
CA ILE A 97 14.38 -9.91 -1.93
C ILE A 97 15.78 -10.16 -2.49
N LYS A 98 16.47 -9.08 -2.88
CA LYS A 98 17.88 -9.11 -3.26
C LYS A 98 18.65 -8.09 -2.45
N PHE A 99 19.84 -8.48 -2.01
CA PHE A 99 20.78 -7.61 -1.30
C PHE A 99 21.73 -6.99 -2.33
N LEU A 100 21.84 -5.66 -2.33
CA LEU A 100 22.62 -4.90 -3.29
C LEU A 100 23.93 -4.45 -2.64
N GLU A 101 25.06 -4.93 -3.16
CA GLU A 101 26.39 -4.69 -2.56
C GLU A 101 27.05 -3.39 -3.05
N ASN A 102 26.76 -2.95 -4.28
CA ASN A 102 27.41 -1.79 -4.90
C ASN A 102 26.59 -0.51 -4.70
N GLN A 103 27.08 0.40 -3.85
CA GLN A 103 26.36 1.63 -3.51
C GLN A 103 26.37 2.70 -4.61
N ASP A 104 27.37 2.67 -5.50
CA ASP A 104 27.60 3.73 -6.50
C ASP A 104 26.61 3.72 -7.69
N GLU A 105 25.83 2.64 -7.87
CA GLU A 105 24.84 2.49 -8.94
C GLU A 105 23.40 2.30 -8.43
N ILE A 106 23.15 2.55 -7.14
CA ILE A 106 21.80 2.33 -6.58
C ILE A 106 20.83 3.35 -7.17
N LYS A 107 19.90 2.84 -7.97
CA LYS A 107 18.70 3.56 -8.34
C LYS A 107 17.60 3.23 -7.36
N TYR A 108 17.26 4.17 -6.48
CA TYR A 108 16.12 4.03 -5.58
C TYR A 108 14.81 3.93 -6.36
N VAL A 109 13.94 3.00 -5.95
CA VAL A 109 12.67 2.71 -6.61
C VAL A 109 11.57 2.66 -5.55
N ASN A 110 10.42 3.26 -5.88
CA ASN A 110 9.18 3.09 -5.13
C ASN A 110 8.04 3.09 -6.14
N GLN A 111 7.66 1.89 -6.55
CA GLN A 111 6.63 1.66 -7.55
C GLN A 111 5.59 0.70 -7.00
N ILE A 112 4.33 1.06 -7.20
CA ILE A 112 3.20 0.19 -6.90
C ILE A 112 2.20 0.22 -8.06
N PHE A 113 1.67 -0.96 -8.37
CA PHE A 113 0.52 -1.17 -9.22
C PHE A 113 -0.57 -1.87 -8.42
N LEU A 114 -1.80 -1.37 -8.49
CA LEU A 114 -2.98 -2.01 -7.93
C LEU A 114 -4.08 -2.10 -8.98
N ASP A 115 -4.81 -3.22 -8.96
CA ASP A 115 -6.01 -3.47 -9.76
C ASP A 115 -7.11 -3.91 -8.79
N GLY A 116 -8.11 -3.06 -8.59
CA GLY A 116 -9.08 -3.23 -7.52
C GLY A 116 -10.30 -2.33 -7.65
N PHE A 117 -11.13 -2.32 -6.62
CA PHE A 117 -12.46 -1.73 -6.67
C PHE A 117 -12.60 -0.61 -5.65
N ILE A 118 -13.29 0.47 -6.01
CA ILE A 118 -13.66 1.51 -5.05
C ILE A 118 -14.63 0.91 -4.03
N CYS A 119 -14.29 0.92 -2.74
CA CYS A 119 -15.12 0.34 -1.69
C CYS A 119 -15.67 1.36 -0.69
N LYS A 120 -15.44 2.65 -0.96
CA LYS A 120 -16.00 3.78 -0.23
C LYS A 120 -16.08 4.99 -1.16
N ASP A 121 -17.10 5.82 -0.99
CA ASP A 121 -17.26 7.06 -1.76
C ASP A 121 -15.97 7.91 -1.72
N PRO A 122 -15.43 8.30 -2.89
CA PRO A 122 -14.28 9.18 -2.99
C PRO A 122 -14.55 10.54 -2.35
N ILE A 123 -13.55 11.10 -1.66
CA ILE A 123 -13.66 12.40 -0.99
C ILE A 123 -12.78 13.41 -1.72
N TYR A 124 -13.40 14.28 -2.53
CA TYR A 124 -12.71 15.40 -3.18
C TYR A 124 -12.53 16.57 -2.21
N ARG A 125 -11.32 17.13 -2.17
CA ARG A 125 -11.02 18.32 -1.37
C ARG A 125 -9.80 19.06 -1.89
N THR A 126 -9.59 20.25 -1.35
CA THR A 126 -8.39 21.07 -1.59
C THR A 126 -7.52 21.07 -0.33
N THR A 127 -6.24 20.82 -0.49
CA THR A 127 -5.25 20.95 0.60
C THR A 127 -5.09 22.42 1.03
N PRO A 128 -4.54 22.72 2.22
CA PRO A 128 -4.26 24.10 2.64
C PRO A 128 -3.39 24.89 1.65
N PHE A 129 -2.59 24.20 0.84
CA PHE A 129 -1.74 24.80 -0.20
C PHE A 129 -2.41 24.88 -1.59
N GLY A 130 -3.73 24.75 -1.67
CA GLY A 130 -4.48 24.92 -2.92
C GLY A 130 -4.41 23.74 -3.89
N ARG A 131 -3.82 22.60 -3.51
CA ARG A 131 -3.77 21.40 -4.37
C ARG A 131 -5.07 20.62 -4.28
N GLU A 132 -5.64 20.29 -5.43
CA GLU A 132 -6.84 19.46 -5.58
C GLU A 132 -6.47 17.98 -5.44
N ILE A 133 -7.18 17.28 -4.57
CA ILE A 133 -6.96 15.86 -4.27
C ILE A 133 -8.27 15.10 -4.10
N THR A 134 -8.20 13.78 -4.27
CA THR A 134 -9.29 12.87 -3.96
C THR A 134 -8.76 11.71 -3.14
N ASP A 135 -9.26 11.57 -1.92
CA ASP A 135 -8.99 10.41 -1.08
C ASP A 135 -9.92 9.27 -1.50
N MET A 136 -9.35 8.09 -1.71
CA MET A 136 -10.05 6.87 -2.12
C MET A 136 -9.63 5.70 -1.23
N LEU A 137 -10.49 4.69 -1.15
CA LEU A 137 -10.16 3.39 -0.55
C LEU A 137 -10.40 2.30 -1.59
N LEU A 138 -9.33 1.63 -1.99
CA LEU A 138 -9.38 0.54 -2.97
C LEU A 138 -9.39 -0.80 -2.22
N ALA A 139 -10.35 -1.65 -2.57
CA ALA A 139 -10.37 -3.06 -2.20
C ALA A 139 -9.66 -3.87 -3.30
N VAL A 140 -8.53 -4.48 -2.95
CA VAL A 140 -7.70 -5.28 -3.85
C VAL A 140 -7.85 -6.75 -3.48
N ASN A 141 -8.46 -7.53 -4.36
CA ASN A 141 -8.88 -8.89 -4.05
C ASN A 141 -7.68 -9.84 -3.89
N ARG A 142 -7.81 -10.78 -2.95
CA ARG A 142 -6.85 -11.83 -2.65
C ARG A 142 -7.51 -13.19 -2.80
N SER A 143 -6.69 -14.24 -2.79
CA SER A 143 -7.17 -15.61 -2.61
C SER A 143 -8.06 -15.74 -1.36
N TYR A 144 -8.97 -16.72 -1.39
CA TYR A 144 -9.83 -17.08 -0.25
C TYR A 144 -10.79 -15.97 0.20
N HIS A 145 -11.36 -15.21 -0.75
CA HIS A 145 -12.38 -14.18 -0.51
C HIS A 145 -11.97 -13.12 0.53
N LYS A 146 -10.68 -12.79 0.57
CA LYS A 146 -10.14 -11.68 1.34
C LYS A 146 -9.80 -10.54 0.39
N SER A 147 -9.75 -9.32 0.93
CA SER A 147 -9.27 -8.16 0.17
C SER A 147 -8.35 -7.32 1.05
N ASP A 148 -7.35 -6.71 0.43
CA ASP A 148 -6.58 -5.64 1.04
C ASP A 148 -7.32 -4.31 0.81
N TYR A 149 -7.49 -3.50 1.85
CA TYR A 149 -8.12 -2.18 1.81
C TYR A 149 -7.03 -1.11 1.87
N ILE A 150 -6.74 -0.51 0.72
CA ILE A 150 -5.56 0.34 0.53
C ILE A 150 -6.00 1.80 0.32
N PRO A 151 -5.64 2.71 1.25
CA PRO A 151 -5.86 4.14 1.06
C PRO A 151 -5.05 4.65 -0.13
N CYS A 152 -5.70 5.41 -1.00
CA CYS A 152 -5.09 6.00 -2.17
C CYS A 152 -5.45 7.49 -2.28
N ILE A 153 -4.52 8.31 -2.79
CA ILE A 153 -4.74 9.74 -3.05
C ILE A 153 -4.44 10.03 -4.52
N ALA A 154 -5.45 10.53 -5.22
CA ALA A 154 -5.31 11.10 -6.56
C ALA A 154 -5.06 12.61 -6.48
N TRP A 155 -4.33 13.15 -7.46
CA TRP A 155 -3.89 14.56 -7.47
C TRP A 155 -4.31 15.27 -8.76
N GLY A 156 -4.61 16.57 -8.68
CA GLY A 156 -4.83 17.43 -9.84
C GLY A 156 -5.90 16.90 -10.80
N ARG A 157 -5.53 16.64 -12.05
CA ARG A 157 -6.47 16.10 -13.06
C ARG A 157 -7.03 14.73 -12.65
N ASN A 158 -6.20 13.85 -12.09
CA ASN A 158 -6.66 12.55 -11.58
C ASN A 158 -7.66 12.73 -10.44
N ALA A 159 -7.46 13.72 -9.56
CA ALA A 159 -8.41 14.03 -8.49
C ALA A 159 -9.77 14.49 -9.05
N LYS A 160 -9.75 15.43 -10.01
CA LYS A 160 -10.98 15.92 -10.65
C LYS A 160 -11.79 14.80 -11.31
N TYR A 161 -11.11 13.79 -11.82
CA TYR A 161 -11.76 12.64 -12.40
C TYR A 161 -12.25 11.66 -11.33
N ALA A 162 -11.40 11.34 -10.36
CA ALA A 162 -11.66 10.40 -9.28
C ALA A 162 -12.88 10.79 -8.41
N GLN A 163 -13.20 12.08 -8.30
CA GLN A 163 -14.37 12.53 -7.53
C GLN A 163 -15.71 11.99 -8.05
N TYR A 164 -15.77 11.55 -9.31
CA TYR A 164 -16.98 11.03 -9.94
C TYR A 164 -17.07 9.50 -9.92
N LEU A 165 -16.04 8.82 -9.40
CA LEU A 165 -16.08 7.38 -9.22
C LEU A 165 -17.09 7.00 -8.13
N LYS A 166 -17.67 5.83 -8.26
CA LYS A 166 -18.66 5.26 -7.34
C LYS A 166 -18.11 4.00 -6.70
N VAL A 167 -18.69 3.63 -5.55
CA VAL A 167 -18.48 2.31 -4.96
C VAL A 167 -18.82 1.24 -5.99
N GLY A 168 -17.91 0.28 -6.17
CA GLY A 168 -18.00 -0.78 -7.17
C GLY A 168 -17.17 -0.52 -8.43
N ASP A 169 -16.78 0.73 -8.71
CA ASP A 169 -15.98 1.01 -9.91
C ASP A 169 -14.63 0.28 -9.88
N HIS A 170 -14.33 -0.45 -10.96
CA HIS A 170 -13.07 -1.15 -11.17
C HIS A 170 -11.99 -0.20 -11.69
N LEU A 171 -10.85 -0.17 -11.01
CA LEU A 171 -9.79 0.81 -11.22
C LEU A 171 -8.41 0.17 -11.14
N LYS A 172 -7.60 0.45 -12.16
CA LYS A 172 -6.15 0.21 -12.18
C LYS A 172 -5.42 1.49 -11.80
N VAL A 173 -4.51 1.42 -10.84
CA VAL A 173 -3.70 2.56 -10.39
C VAL A 173 -2.22 2.24 -10.36
N TRP A 174 -1.41 3.22 -10.74
CA TRP A 174 0.04 3.21 -10.61
C TRP A 174 0.46 4.40 -9.76
N GLY A 175 1.53 4.21 -8.98
CA GLY A 175 2.01 5.27 -8.11
C GLY A 175 3.19 4.84 -7.27
N ARG A 176 3.26 5.45 -6.08
CA ARG A 176 4.25 5.16 -5.04
C ARG A 176 3.55 5.04 -3.68
N ILE A 177 4.09 4.23 -2.78
CA ILE A 177 3.60 4.15 -1.41
C ILE A 177 4.23 5.31 -0.63
N GLN A 178 3.43 6.10 0.07
CA GLN A 178 3.89 7.22 0.87
C GLN A 178 3.69 6.98 2.36
N SER A 179 4.68 7.36 3.16
CA SER A 179 4.55 7.48 4.61
C SER A 179 4.28 8.93 5.01
N ARG A 180 3.27 9.18 5.84
CA ARG A 180 2.97 10.51 6.40
C ARG A 180 2.86 10.48 7.92
N SER A 181 3.58 11.38 8.58
CA SER A 181 3.45 11.58 10.02
C SER A 181 2.21 12.44 10.33
N TYR A 182 1.47 12.07 11.36
CA TYR A 182 0.34 12.83 11.87
C TYR A 182 0.29 12.76 13.39
N GLN A 183 -0.26 13.80 13.99
CA GLN A 183 -0.48 13.86 15.44
C GLN A 183 -1.87 13.31 15.76
N LYS A 184 -1.93 12.32 16.65
CA LYS A 184 -3.19 11.81 17.22
C LYS A 184 -3.30 12.28 18.66
N LYS A 185 -4.34 13.05 18.96
CA LYS A 185 -4.71 13.38 20.34
C LYS A 185 -5.45 12.19 20.96
N LEU A 186 -4.97 11.72 22.09
CA LEU A 186 -5.60 10.68 22.90
C LEU A 186 -6.68 11.29 23.79
N GLU A 187 -7.57 10.43 24.31
CA GLU A 187 -8.62 10.83 25.26
C GLU A 187 -8.03 11.45 26.54
N SER A 188 -6.83 11.02 26.93
CA SER A 188 -6.04 11.59 28.03
C SER A 188 -5.55 13.02 27.77
N GLY A 189 -5.70 13.55 26.55
CA GLY A 189 -5.16 14.84 26.12
C GLY A 189 -3.73 14.78 25.57
N GLU A 190 -3.04 13.65 25.73
CA GLU A 190 -1.70 13.41 25.19
C GLU A 190 -1.71 13.40 23.65
N VAL A 191 -0.67 13.96 23.03
CA VAL A 191 -0.51 13.98 21.58
C VAL A 191 0.62 13.03 21.19
N ILE A 192 0.28 11.96 20.47
CA ILE A 192 1.24 10.99 19.96
C ILE A 192 1.46 11.16 18.46
N SER A 193 2.72 11.03 18.01
CA SER A 193 3.04 10.97 16.58
C SER A 193 2.73 9.56 16.06
N LYS A 194 2.06 9.48 14.91
CA LYS A 194 1.76 8.24 14.20
C LYS A 194 2.12 8.38 12.73
N VAL A 195 2.38 7.25 12.09
CA VAL A 195 2.60 7.18 10.65
C VAL A 195 1.38 6.54 9.99
N ALA A 196 0.91 7.13 8.91
CA ALA A 196 -0.05 6.53 7.99
C ALA A 196 0.62 6.21 6.66
N TYR A 197 0.13 5.18 5.99
CA TYR A 197 0.61 4.74 4.69
C TYR A 197 -0.52 4.80 3.67
N GLU A 198 -0.21 5.30 2.48
CA GLU A 198 -1.18 5.47 1.40
C GLU A 198 -0.49 5.42 0.03
N VAL A 199 -1.24 5.11 -1.02
CA VAL A 199 -0.72 5.14 -2.39
C VAL A 199 -0.95 6.51 -2.99
N SER A 200 0.13 7.14 -3.43
CA SER A 200 0.10 8.39 -4.18
C SER A 200 0.04 8.10 -5.66
N ILE A 201 -1.11 8.35 -6.27
CA ILE A 201 -1.41 7.94 -7.64
C ILE A 201 -0.73 8.89 -8.64
N SER A 202 0.07 8.32 -9.53
CA SER A 202 0.63 9.00 -10.71
C SER A 202 -0.20 8.77 -11.97
N LYS A 203 -0.84 7.60 -12.09
CA LYS A 203 -1.69 7.22 -13.23
C LYS A 203 -2.85 6.35 -12.76
N MET A 204 -4.01 6.51 -13.39
CA MET A 204 -5.18 5.67 -13.14
C MET A 204 -5.94 5.37 -14.44
N GLU A 205 -6.53 4.18 -14.54
CA GLU A 205 -7.34 3.71 -15.66
C GLU A 205 -8.60 3.02 -15.13
N ILE A 206 -9.77 3.37 -15.65
CA ILE A 206 -11.02 2.65 -15.36
C ILE A 206 -11.18 1.49 -16.32
N ASP A 207 -11.60 0.36 -15.80
CA ASP A 207 -12.05 -0.77 -16.60
C ASP A 207 -13.53 -0.62 -16.98
N GLN A 208 -13.79 -0.05 -18.16
CA GLN A 208 -15.15 0.30 -18.61
C GLN A 208 -16.02 -0.93 -18.93
N ASP A 209 -15.42 -2.08 -19.25
CA ASP A 209 -16.18 -3.26 -19.66
C ASP A 209 -16.81 -3.97 -18.46
N ASN A 210 -16.10 -4.03 -17.33
CA ASN A 210 -16.64 -4.55 -16.07
C ASN A 210 -17.69 -3.63 -15.47
N ASN A 211 -17.47 -2.31 -15.47
CA ASN A 211 -18.44 -1.36 -14.89
C ASN A 211 -19.79 -1.35 -15.65
N LYS A 212 -19.80 -1.63 -16.96
CA LYS A 212 -21.04 -1.73 -17.75
C LYS A 212 -21.85 -2.99 -17.46
N GLN A 213 -21.20 -4.12 -17.16
CA GLN A 213 -21.91 -5.35 -16.81
C GLN A 213 -22.66 -5.22 -15.49
N ASP A 214 -22.07 -4.54 -14.50
CA ASP A 214 -22.71 -4.30 -13.20
C ASP A 214 -23.91 -3.34 -13.31
N GLU A 215 -23.87 -2.33 -14.18
CA GLU A 215 -25.05 -1.47 -14.45
C GLU A 215 -26.21 -2.29 -15.03
N ILE A 216 -25.95 -3.18 -15.99
CA ILE A 216 -26.99 -4.01 -16.64
C ILE A 216 -27.62 -5.00 -15.64
N ILE A 217 -26.83 -5.60 -14.75
CA ILE A 217 -27.32 -6.55 -13.73
C ILE A 217 -28.16 -5.82 -12.66
N ASN A 218 -27.76 -4.61 -12.27
CA ASN A 218 -28.52 -3.80 -11.31
C ASN A 218 -29.85 -3.30 -11.88
N ASP A 219 -29.93 -3.01 -13.17
CA ASP A 219 -31.21 -2.64 -13.82
C ASP A 219 -32.16 -3.84 -13.95
N LEU A 220 -31.64 -5.04 -14.22
CA LEU A 220 -32.43 -6.28 -14.32
C LEU A 220 -32.94 -6.81 -12.97
N SER A 221 -32.32 -6.40 -11.86
CA SER A 221 -32.74 -6.80 -10.51
C SER A 221 -33.69 -5.80 -9.85
N ASN A 222 -33.79 -4.58 -10.39
CA ASN A 222 -34.72 -3.53 -9.97
C ASN A 222 -35.94 -3.39 -10.90
N SER A 223 -36.10 -4.27 -11.89
CA SER A 223 -37.26 -4.38 -12.77
C SER A 223 -38.10 -5.63 -12.49
#